data_AF-X0YGA0-F1
#
_entry.id   AF-X0YGA0-F1
#
_cell.length_a   1.000
_cell.length_b   1.000
_cell.length_c   1.000
_cell.angle_alpha   90.00
_cell.angle_beta   90.00
_cell.angle_gamma   90.00
#
_symmetry.space_group_name_H-M   'P 1'
#
loop_
_entity.id
_entity.type
_entity.pdbx_description
1 polymer ?
#
loop_
_entity_poly.entity_id
_entity_poly.type
_entity_poly.pdbx_seq_one_letter_code
_entity_poly.pdbx_strand_id
1 'polypeptide(L)'
;MPKVSIVKGRESPDSAEILEMVRKAVDLLGGMADIVKEGDTVALKPNILTGKLSGPGVTTDPRVIEALIKLAFEAGAGRVQVVEGAGYGAPTSEALEMAGM
;
A
#
# COMPACT_ATOMS: atom_id res chain seq x y z
N MET A 1 21.14 -5.28 9.90
CA MET A 1 19.97 -5.26 10.82
C MET A 1 18.75 -4.80 10.04
N PRO A 2 17.58 -5.41 10.20
CA PRO A 2 16.36 -4.91 9.58
C PRO A 2 16.06 -3.50 10.11
N LYS A 3 15.65 -2.59 9.22
CA LYS A 3 15.19 -1.24 9.57
C LYS A 3 13.67 -1.20 9.53
N VAL A 4 13.07 -0.52 10.49
CA VAL A 4 11.62 -0.28 10.56
C VAL A 4 11.42 1.21 10.76
N SER A 5 10.52 1.82 9.99
CA SER A 5 10.07 3.20 10.17
C SER A 5 8.61 3.23 10.62
N ILE A 6 8.26 4.19 11.46
CA ILE A 6 6.91 4.38 11.97
C ILE A 6 6.62 5.88 11.93
N VAL A 7 5.50 6.26 11.31
CA VAL A 7 5.02 7.64 11.27
C VAL A 7 3.65 7.69 11.94
N LYS A 8 3.51 8.59 12.92
CA LYS A 8 2.24 8.79 13.64
C LYS A 8 1.41 9.86 12.93
N GLY A 9 0.17 9.51 12.59
CA GLY A 9 -0.86 10.43 12.10
C GLY A 9 -1.83 10.89 13.18
N ARG A 10 -2.78 11.74 12.76
CA ARG A 10 -4.01 12.01 13.54
C ARG A 10 -4.94 10.79 13.52
N GLU A 11 -5.97 10.82 14.36
CA GLU A 11 -6.90 9.69 14.53
C GLU A 11 -7.71 9.37 13.27
N SER A 12 -8.03 10.37 12.44
CA SER A 12 -8.79 10.20 11.20
C SER A 12 -8.14 11.02 10.07
N PRO A 13 -7.01 10.55 9.53
CA PRO A 13 -6.32 11.24 8.46
C PRO A 13 -7.09 11.13 7.16
N ASP A 14 -7.06 12.19 6.36
CA ASP A 14 -7.58 12.16 5.00
C ASP A 14 -6.55 11.53 4.03
N SER A 15 -6.92 11.37 2.76
CA SER A 15 -6.06 10.73 1.77
C SER A 15 -4.75 11.50 1.53
N ALA A 16 -4.77 12.83 1.62
CA ALA A 16 -3.58 13.64 1.40
C ALA A 16 -2.58 13.46 2.56
N GLU A 17 -3.08 13.44 3.79
CA GLU A 17 -2.23 13.14 4.95
C GLU A 17 -1.71 11.71 4.94
N ILE A 18 -2.52 10.73 4.51
CA ILE A 18 -2.05 9.34 4.36
C ILE A 18 -0.90 9.25 3.36
N LEU A 19 -1.01 9.93 2.21
CA LEU A 19 0.08 9.99 1.23
C LEU A 19 1.36 10.55 1.86
N GLU A 20 1.28 11.66 2.57
CA GLU A 20 2.45 12.28 3.21
C GLU A 20 3.05 11.40 4.32
N MET A 21 2.21 10.71 5.10
CA MET A 21 2.69 9.76 6.10
C MET A 21 3.41 8.57 5.48
N VAL A 22 2.85 8.01 4.40
CA VAL A 22 3.46 6.88 3.66
C VAL A 22 4.78 7.32 3.03
N ARG A 23 4.80 8.49 2.37
CA ARG A 23 6.03 9.07 1.81
C ARG A 23 7.11 9.21 2.88
N LYS A 24 6.79 9.85 4.00
CA LYS A 24 7.72 10.03 5.12
C LYS A 24 8.21 8.69 5.67
N ALA A 25 7.35 7.69 5.79
CA ALA A 25 7.75 6.36 6.27
C ALA A 25 8.74 5.68 5.30
N VAL A 26 8.50 5.78 4.00
CA VAL A 26 9.39 5.25 2.96
C VAL A 26 10.72 6.02 2.91
N ASP A 27 10.69 7.34 3.01
CA ASP A 27 11.90 8.20 3.01
C ASP A 27 12.81 7.89 4.20
N LEU A 28 12.24 7.63 5.39
CA LEU A 28 13.00 7.20 6.57
C LEU A 28 13.74 5.86 6.37
N LEU A 29 13.34 5.06 5.38
CA LEU A 29 14.00 3.81 5.01
C LEU A 29 15.04 3.96 3.89
N GLY A 30 15.14 5.13 3.26
CA GLY A 30 16.01 5.41 2.12
C GLY A 30 15.27 6.02 0.92
N GLY A 31 13.94 5.96 0.91
CA GLY A 31 13.12 6.49 -0.19
C GLY A 31 12.78 5.44 -1.24
N MET A 32 11.75 5.71 -2.04
CA MET A 32 11.26 4.75 -3.03
C MET A 32 12.27 4.50 -4.16
N ALA A 33 13.04 5.54 -4.54
CA ALA A 33 14.05 5.47 -5.59
C ALA A 33 15.24 4.54 -5.26
N ASP A 34 15.46 4.19 -3.99
CA ASP A 34 16.46 3.19 -3.62
C ASP A 34 16.05 1.79 -4.11
N ILE A 35 14.74 1.53 -4.16
CA ILE A 35 14.15 0.21 -4.47
C ILE A 35 13.68 0.14 -5.92
N VAL A 36 12.95 1.15 -6.39
CA VAL A 36 12.34 1.20 -7.72
C VAL A 36 13.26 1.93 -8.70
N LYS A 37 13.47 1.36 -9.88
CA LYS A 37 14.23 1.95 -10.99
C LYS A 37 13.33 2.26 -12.18
N GLU A 38 13.84 3.10 -13.07
CA GLU A 38 13.12 3.51 -14.28
C GLU A 38 12.72 2.30 -15.13
N GLY A 39 11.43 2.20 -15.45
CA GLY A 39 10.87 1.12 -16.26
C GLY A 39 10.51 -0.16 -15.50
N ASP A 40 10.78 -0.24 -14.19
CA ASP A 40 10.47 -1.45 -13.40
C ASP A 40 8.97 -1.78 -13.42
N THR A 41 8.68 -3.10 -13.42
CA THR A 41 7.36 -3.59 -13.01
C THR A 41 7.37 -3.81 -11.50
N VAL A 42 6.57 -3.05 -10.77
CA VAL A 42 6.40 -3.16 -9.33
C VAL A 42 5.15 -3.97 -9.00
N ALA A 43 5.33 -5.05 -8.24
CA ALA A 43 4.23 -5.84 -7.69
C ALA A 43 3.97 -5.42 -6.24
N LEU A 44 2.79 -4.85 -5.97
CA LEU A 44 2.36 -4.44 -4.65
C LEU A 44 1.45 -5.51 -4.06
N LYS A 45 1.87 -6.12 -2.95
CA LYS A 45 1.13 -7.19 -2.26
C LYS A 45 0.53 -6.70 -0.94
N PRO A 46 -0.66 -6.07 -0.93
CA PRO A 46 -1.34 -5.64 0.31
C PRO A 46 -1.77 -6.84 1.16
N ASN A 47 -2.49 -6.60 2.25
CA ASN A 47 -3.10 -7.65 3.06
C ASN A 47 -4.62 -7.44 3.09
N ILE A 48 -5.38 -8.19 2.27
CA ILE A 48 -6.83 -8.03 2.12
C ILE A 48 -7.64 -9.15 2.77
N LEU A 49 -7.09 -10.37 2.79
CA LEU A 49 -7.65 -11.55 3.44
C LEU A 49 -9.06 -11.92 2.94
N THR A 50 -10.14 -11.44 3.55
CA THR A 50 -11.54 -11.71 3.12
C THR A 50 -12.29 -10.42 2.77
N GLY A 51 -11.61 -9.27 2.69
CA GLY A 51 -12.22 -7.96 2.48
C GLY A 51 -13.06 -7.42 3.65
N LYS A 52 -13.16 -8.15 4.77
CA LYS A 52 -13.96 -7.75 5.94
C LYS A 52 -13.21 -6.69 6.76
N LEU A 53 -13.74 -5.46 6.74
CA LEU A 53 -13.45 -4.27 7.57
C LEU A 53 -11.96 -4.02 7.90
N SER A 54 -11.44 -2.88 7.46
CA SER A 54 -10.13 -2.33 7.86
C SER A 54 -10.03 -1.97 9.35
N GLY A 55 -11.16 -1.91 10.08
CA GLY A 55 -11.26 -1.48 11.48
C GLY A 55 -10.37 -2.21 12.50
N PRO A 56 -10.10 -3.53 12.40
CA PRO A 56 -9.14 -4.23 13.25
C PRO A 56 -7.73 -4.37 12.63
N GLY A 57 -7.43 -3.68 11.53
CA GLY A 57 -6.15 -3.82 10.82
C GLY A 57 -6.00 -5.12 10.02
N VAL A 58 -7.13 -5.82 9.77
CA VAL A 58 -7.17 -7.06 8.99
C VAL A 58 -7.02 -6.78 7.49
N THR A 59 -7.59 -5.67 7.01
CA THR A 59 -7.51 -5.25 5.60
C THR A 59 -6.71 -3.96 5.51
N THR A 60 -5.70 -3.94 4.63
CA THR A 60 -4.92 -2.72 4.33
C THR A 60 -5.84 -1.62 3.82
N ASP A 61 -5.68 -0.40 4.34
CA ASP A 61 -6.44 0.75 3.87
C ASP A 61 -6.12 1.03 2.38
N PRO A 62 -7.13 1.11 1.48
CA PRO A 62 -6.90 1.34 0.06
C PRO A 62 -6.16 2.66 -0.22
N ARG A 63 -6.27 3.67 0.65
CA ARG A 63 -5.54 4.94 0.51
C ARG A 63 -4.03 4.78 0.70
N VAL A 64 -3.60 3.79 1.50
CA VAL A 64 -2.17 3.43 1.64
C VAL A 64 -1.68 2.76 0.37
N ILE A 65 -2.50 1.90 -0.24
CA ILE A 65 -2.19 1.24 -1.51
C ILE A 65 -2.04 2.30 -2.61
N GLU A 66 -3.00 3.22 -2.72
CA GLU A 66 -2.94 4.35 -3.66
C GLU A 66 -1.67 5.19 -3.47
N ALA A 67 -1.33 5.51 -2.22
CA ALA A 67 -0.11 6.26 -1.92
C ALA A 67 1.14 5.55 -2.41
N LEU A 68 1.29 4.24 -2.14
CA LEU A 68 2.44 3.47 -2.61
C LEU A 68 2.51 3.38 -4.14
N ILE A 69 1.36 3.26 -4.82
CA ILE A 69 1.31 3.28 -6.28
C ILE A 69 1.83 4.62 -6.82
N LYS A 70 1.38 5.75 -6.26
CA LYS A 70 1.87 7.09 -6.65
C LYS A 70 3.38 7.20 -6.46
N LEU A 71 3.89 6.81 -5.29
CA LEU A 71 5.33 6.86 -5.00
C LEU A 71 6.16 5.97 -5.94
N ALA A 72 5.66 4.79 -6.30
CA ALA A 72 6.36 3.91 -7.24
C ALA A 72 6.45 4.53 -8.65
N PHE A 73 5.37 5.13 -9.14
CA PHE A 73 5.38 5.84 -10.43
C PHE A 73 6.28 7.08 -10.39
N GLU A 74 6.25 7.86 -9.30
CA GLU A 74 7.17 8.99 -9.12
C GLU A 74 8.64 8.56 -9.12
N ALA A 75 8.95 7.35 -8.62
CA ALA A 75 10.28 6.76 -8.67
C ALA A 75 10.65 6.17 -10.04
N GLY A 76 9.75 6.22 -11.03
CA GLY A 76 10.02 5.81 -12.41
C GLY A 76 9.49 4.42 -12.79
N ALA A 77 8.65 3.77 -11.96
CA ALA A 77 8.06 2.49 -12.33
C ALA A 77 7.34 2.58 -13.69
N GLY A 78 7.62 1.64 -14.59
CA GLY A 78 6.93 1.54 -15.88
C GLY A 78 5.54 0.90 -15.74
N ARG A 79 5.35 0.07 -14.72
CA ARG A 79 4.07 -0.59 -14.40
C ARG A 79 3.98 -0.88 -12.91
N VAL A 80 2.81 -0.65 -12.32
CA VAL A 80 2.50 -1.08 -10.95
C VAL A 80 1.29 -2.02 -10.98
N GLN A 81 1.40 -3.17 -10.34
CA GLN A 81 0.33 -4.17 -10.25
C GLN A 81 0.01 -4.45 -8.80
N VAL A 82 -1.26 -4.32 -8.41
CA VAL A 82 -1.73 -4.84 -7.11
C VAL A 82 -1.94 -6.35 -7.27
N VAL A 83 -1.18 -7.13 -6.52
CA VAL A 83 -1.18 -8.59 -6.59
C VAL A 83 -1.65 -9.12 -5.26
N GLU A 84 -2.89 -9.63 -5.24
CA GLU A 84 -3.52 -10.13 -4.03
C GLU A 84 -4.44 -11.31 -4.33
N GLY A 85 -4.57 -12.20 -3.35
CA GLY A 85 -5.52 -13.31 -3.36
C GLY A 85 -6.31 -13.37 -2.05
N ALA A 86 -7.60 -13.66 -2.13
CA ALA A 86 -8.40 -13.83 -0.93
C ALA A 86 -8.05 -15.13 -0.19
N GLY A 87 -8.10 -15.07 1.14
CA GLY A 87 -7.94 -16.20 2.04
C GLY A 87 -9.25 -16.93 2.31
N TYR A 88 -9.15 -18.11 2.94
CA TYR A 88 -10.28 -18.89 3.45
C TYR A 88 -11.34 -19.28 2.40
N GLY A 89 -10.94 -19.42 1.14
CA GLY A 89 -11.85 -19.79 0.05
C GLY A 89 -12.84 -18.70 -0.35
N ALA A 90 -12.66 -17.47 0.13
CA ALA A 90 -13.44 -16.34 -0.34
C ALA A 90 -13.11 -16.03 -1.83
N PRO A 91 -14.09 -15.59 -2.63
CA PRO A 91 -13.81 -15.14 -3.99
C PRO A 91 -12.91 -13.92 -3.98
N THR A 92 -11.77 -13.99 -4.67
CA THR A 92 -10.79 -12.88 -4.71
C THR A 92 -11.43 -11.58 -5.19
N SER A 93 -12.24 -11.63 -6.26
CA SER A 93 -12.89 -10.43 -6.80
C SER A 93 -13.77 -9.72 -5.77
N GLU A 94 -14.56 -10.47 -5.00
CA GLU A 94 -15.45 -9.91 -3.97
C GLU A 94 -14.64 -9.31 -2.81
N ALA A 95 -13.56 -9.98 -2.40
CA ALA A 95 -12.70 -9.46 -1.32
C ALA A 95 -11.99 -8.17 -1.73
N LEU A 96 -11.58 -8.03 -3.00
CA LEU A 96 -10.99 -6.81 -3.52
C LEU A 96 -12.02 -5.67 -3.58
N GLU A 97 -13.21 -5.94 -4.11
CA GLU A 97 -14.31 -4.96 -4.19
C GLU A 97 -14.71 -4.45 -2.79
N MET A 98 -14.88 -5.37 -1.83
CA MET A 98 -15.17 -5.01 -0.43
C MET A 98 -14.07 -4.17 0.23
N ALA A 99 -12.81 -4.34 -0.20
CA ALA A 99 -11.69 -3.55 0.29
C ALA A 99 -11.56 -2.17 -0.39
N GLY A 100 -12.44 -1.86 -1.35
CA GLY A 100 -12.45 -0.58 -2.06
C GLY A 100 -11.43 -0.52 -3.20
N MET A 101 -11.16 -1.66 -3.85
CA MET A 101 -10.32 -1.74 -5.06
C MET A 101 -11.15 -1.98 -6.33
#